data_AF-A0A3Q9WQ24-F1
#
_entry.id   AF-A0A3Q9WQ24-F1
#
_cell.length_a   1.000
_cell.length_b   1.000
_cell.length_c   1.000
_cell.angle_alpha   90.00
_cell.angle_beta   90.00
_cell.angle_gamma   90.00
#
_symmetry.space_group_name_H-M   'P 1'
#
loop_
_entity.id
_entity.type
_entity.pdbx_description
1 polymer ?
#
loop_
_entity_poly.entity_id
_entity_poly.type
_entity_poly.pdbx_seq_one_letter_code
_entity_poly.pdbx_strand_id
1 'polypeptide(L)'
;MATRNQQSHPSGQVVSVRLPPDIIKRIDALAEHTGRNRGPYIRLALSAFLPQLEEDHWNQKTASYERDGFDRDFAQITTHLMEDPELSP
;
A
#
# COMPACT_ATOMS: atom_id res chain seq x y z
N MET A 1 -13.45 0.13 4.99
CA MET A 1 -14.04 0.48 6.31
C MET A 1 -13.15 1.52 6.96
N ALA A 2 -13.66 2.74 7.17
CA ALA A 2 -12.92 3.82 7.81
C ALA A 2 -12.90 3.60 9.33
N THR A 3 -11.72 3.39 9.91
CA THR A 3 -11.51 3.27 11.36
C THR A 3 -11.61 4.64 12.02
N ARG A 4 -12.83 5.12 12.27
CA ARG A 4 -13.07 6.33 13.06
C ARG A 4 -13.29 5.93 14.52
N ASN A 5 -12.35 6.33 15.37
CA ASN A 5 -12.44 6.44 16.84
C ASN A 5 -12.22 5.18 17.69
N GLN A 6 -11.02 4.60 17.65
CA GLN A 6 -10.47 3.97 18.86
C GLN A 6 -9.63 5.01 19.61
N GLN A 7 -10.06 5.38 20.82
CA GLN A 7 -9.29 6.27 21.71
C GLN A 7 -7.87 5.72 21.85
N SER A 8 -6.88 6.59 21.64
CA SER A 8 -5.46 6.21 21.67
C SER A 8 -5.07 5.89 23.11
N HIS A 9 -4.87 4.60 23.42
CA HIS A 9 -4.27 4.19 24.68
C HIS A 9 -2.77 4.53 24.63
N PRO A 10 -2.10 4.89 25.74
CA PRO A 10 -0.66 5.20 25.75
C PRO A 10 0.23 4.07 25.22
N SER A 11 -0.28 2.83 25.14
CA SER A 11 0.41 1.68 24.54
C SER A 11 0.17 1.50 23.02
N GLY A 12 -0.59 2.40 22.40
CA GLY A 12 -1.00 2.37 20.99
C GLY A 12 -2.41 1.82 20.75
N GLN A 13 -2.81 1.76 19.48
CA GLN A 13 -4.08 1.19 19.03
C GLN A 13 -3.94 -0.31 18.73
N VAL A 14 -4.98 -1.08 19.06
CA VAL A 14 -5.05 -2.52 18.75
C VAL A 14 -5.75 -2.70 17.41
N VAL A 15 -5.03 -3.33 16.47
CA VAL A 15 -5.56 -3.74 15.17
C VAL A 15 -5.65 -5.27 15.14
N SER A 16 -6.77 -5.80 14.67
CA SER A 16 -6.99 -7.24 14.51
C SER A 16 -6.97 -7.62 13.03
N VAL A 17 -6.16 -8.61 12.67
CA VAL A 17 -6.03 -9.13 11.31
C VAL A 17 -6.06 -10.66 11.34
N ARG A 18 -6.61 -11.25 10.28
CA ARG A 18 -6.55 -12.71 10.08
C ARG A 18 -5.24 -13.06 9.38
N LEU A 19 -4.53 -14.06 9.90
CA LEU A 19 -3.28 -14.55 9.33
C LEU A 19 -3.43 -16.01 8.90
N PRO A 20 -2.71 -16.44 7.84
CA PRO A 20 -2.62 -17.85 7.50
C PRO A 20 -2.10 -18.72 8.66
N PRO A 21 -2.59 -19.96 8.84
CA PRO A 21 -2.21 -20.83 9.96
C PRO A 21 -0.71 -21.12 10.05
N ASP A 22 -0.02 -21.21 8.91
CA ASP A 22 1.42 -21.44 8.83
C ASP A 22 2.24 -20.25 9.37
N ILE A 23 1.81 -19.03 9.07
CA ILE A 23 2.43 -17.82 9.61
C ILE A 23 2.26 -17.75 11.13
N ILE A 24 1.07 -18.07 11.63
CA ILE A 24 0.80 -18.14 13.07
C ILE A 24 1.74 -19.16 13.73
N LYS A 25 1.86 -20.38 13.17
CA LYS A 25 2.77 -21.41 13.70
C LYS A 25 4.22 -20.95 13.76
N ARG A 26 4.70 -20.23 12.74
CA ARG A 26 6.08 -19.71 12.70
C ARG A 26 6.33 -18.65 13.77
N ILE A 27 5.38 -17.74 13.97
CA ILE A 27 5.45 -16.71 15.02
C ILE A 27 5.41 -17.36 16.41
N ASP A 28 4.57 -18.38 16.58
CA ASP A 28 4.43 -19.11 17.84
C ASP A 28 5.72 -19.84 18.21
N ALA A 29 6.33 -20.54 17.25
CA ALA A 29 7.62 -21.21 17.46
C ALA A 29 8.74 -20.21 17.81
N LEU A 30 8.76 -19.04 17.17
CA LEU A 30 9.74 -17.98 17.48
C LEU A 30 9.54 -17.42 18.89
N ALA A 31 8.29 -17.19 19.28
CA ALA A 31 7.92 -16.71 20.60
C ALA A 31 8.28 -17.72 21.70
N GLU A 32 7.99 -19.01 21.48
CA GLU A 32 8.32 -20.11 22.38
C GLU A 32 9.84 -20.26 22.54
N HIS A 33 10.59 -20.27 21.44
CA HIS A 33 12.04 -20.42 21.46
C HIS A 33 12.76 -19.29 22.23
N THR A 34 12.16 -18.11 22.29
CA THR A 34 12.74 -16.92 22.91
C THR A 34 12.16 -16.58 24.28
N GLY A 35 11.13 -17.31 24.72
CA GLY A 35 10.41 -17.02 25.97
C GLY A 35 9.69 -15.67 25.95
N ARG A 36 9.27 -15.18 24.77
CA ARG A 36 8.62 -13.87 24.60
C ARG A 36 7.20 -14.01 24.05
N ASN A 37 6.44 -12.93 24.09
CA ASN A 37 5.14 -12.86 23.45
C ASN A 37 5.26 -12.62 21.93
N ARG A 38 4.18 -12.90 21.18
CA ARG A 38 4.13 -12.77 19.71
C ARG A 38 4.22 -11.31 19.21
N GLY A 39 3.68 -10.39 20.01
CA GLY A 39 3.46 -8.99 19.63
C GLY A 39 4.71 -8.25 19.14
N PRO A 40 5.85 -8.31 19.85
CA PRO A 40 7.10 -7.71 19.41
C PRO A 40 7.59 -8.23 18.06
N TYR A 41 7.46 -9.52 17.79
CA TYR A 41 7.86 -10.11 16.50
C TYR A 41 6.96 -9.67 15.36
N ILE A 42 5.65 -9.62 15.59
CA ILE A 42 4.69 -9.09 14.62
C ILE A 42 4.98 -7.62 14.33
N ARG A 43 5.18 -6.81 15.38
CA ARG A 43 5.51 -5.38 15.23
C ARG A 43 6.83 -5.20 14.48
N LEU A 44 7.86 -5.96 14.82
CA LEU A 44 9.16 -5.89 14.16
C LEU A 44 9.06 -6.25 12.67
N ALA A 45 8.37 -7.34 12.34
CA ALA A 45 8.17 -7.77 10.96
C ALA A 45 7.40 -6.72 10.14
N LEU A 46 6.33 -6.16 10.71
CA LEU A 46 5.55 -5.10 10.06
C LEU A 46 6.37 -3.82 9.88
N SER A 47 7.06 -3.35 10.92
CA SER A 47 7.88 -2.13 10.84
C SER A 47 9.03 -2.27 9.86
N ALA A 48 9.62 -3.46 9.71
CA ALA A 48 10.67 -3.70 8.73
C ALA A 48 10.15 -3.76 7.28
N PHE A 49 8.94 -4.27 7.07
CA PHE A 49 8.40 -4.49 5.73
C PHE A 49 7.52 -3.35 5.21
N LEU A 50 6.95 -2.54 6.11
CA LEU A 50 6.06 -1.44 5.75
C LEU A 50 6.69 -0.44 4.75
N PRO A 51 7.96 -0.01 4.88
CA PRO A 51 8.57 0.91 3.91
C PRO A 51 8.62 0.34 2.49
N GLN A 52 8.85 -0.97 2.35
CA GLN A 52 8.89 -1.63 1.04
C GLN A 52 7.49 -1.72 0.42
N LEU A 53 6.48 -2.08 1.23
CA LEU A 53 5.08 -2.04 0.82
C LEU A 53 4.66 -0.65 0.35
N GLU A 54 5.07 0.38 1.10
CA GLU A 54 4.85 1.78 0.77
C GLU A 54 5.50 2.16 -0.56
N GLU A 55 6.77 1.80 -0.76
CA GLU A 55 7.49 2.02 -2.02
C GLU A 55 6.82 1.32 -3.20
N ASP A 56 6.51 0.02 -3.08
CA ASP A 56 5.89 -0.76 -4.15
C ASP A 56 4.55 -0.16 -4.58
N HIS A 57 3.72 0.23 -3.61
CA HIS A 57 2.40 0.79 -3.89
C HIS A 57 2.42 2.26 -4.28
N TRP A 58 3.34 3.07 -3.74
CA TRP A 58 3.50 4.45 -4.18
C TRP A 58 4.12 4.52 -5.57
N ASN A 59 5.12 3.70 -5.90
CA ASN A 59 5.67 3.63 -7.25
C ASN A 59 4.65 3.11 -8.26
N GLN A 60 3.86 2.09 -7.92
CA GLN A 60 2.73 1.66 -8.75
C GLN A 60 1.70 2.78 -8.93
N LYS A 61 1.38 3.51 -7.85
CA LYS A 61 0.43 4.63 -7.90
C LYS A 61 0.98 5.79 -8.74
N THR A 62 2.27 6.11 -8.64
CA THR A 62 2.97 7.08 -9.48
C THR A 62 2.98 6.64 -10.94
N ALA A 63 3.31 5.39 -11.24
CA ALA A 63 3.27 4.85 -12.60
C ALA A 63 1.85 4.86 -13.19
N SER A 64 0.80 4.61 -12.38
CA SER A 64 -0.59 4.78 -12.83
C SER A 64 -0.94 6.26 -13.05
N TYR A 65 -0.48 7.18 -12.20
CA TYR A 65 -0.70 8.61 -12.40
C TYR A 65 0.00 9.15 -13.64
N GLU A 66 1.24 8.72 -13.91
CA GLU A 66 1.99 9.09 -15.12
C GLU A 66 1.30 8.55 -16.38
N ARG A 67 0.80 7.31 -16.34
CA ARG A 67 0.04 6.73 -17.45
C ARG A 67 -1.28 7.48 -17.67
N ASP A 68 -2.04 7.74 -16.62
CA ASP A 68 -3.31 8.46 -16.70
C ASP A 68 -3.11 9.92 -17.15
N GLY A 69 -2.00 10.55 -16.75
CA GLY A 69 -1.59 11.88 -17.21
C GLY A 69 -1.20 11.87 -18.69
N PHE A 70 -0.39 10.91 -19.11
CA PHE A 70 0.02 10.74 -20.51
C PHE A 70 -1.16 10.47 -21.44
N ASP A 71 -2.11 9.62 -21.03
CA ASP A 71 -3.30 9.32 -21.82
C ASP A 71 -4.23 10.54 -21.96
N ARG A 72 -4.36 11.37 -20.91
CA ARG A 72 -5.11 12.63 -20.98
C ARG A 72 -4.44 13.65 -21.89
N ASP A 73 -3.14 13.84 -21.73
CA ASP A 73 -2.38 14.81 -22.52
C ASP A 73 -2.34 14.40 -24.00
N PHE A 74 -2.16 13.10 -24.28
CA PHE A 74 -2.21 12.55 -25.63
C PHE A 74 -3.60 12.68 -26.26
N ALA A 75 -4.67 12.38 -25.51
CA ALA A 75 -6.04 12.57 -25.99
C ALA A 75 -6.33 14.05 -26.29
N GLN A 76 -5.85 14.97 -25.45
CA GLN A 76 -6.03 16.41 -25.64
C GLN A 76 -5.29 16.93 -26.87
N ILE A 77 -4.02 16.53 -27.06
CA ILE A 77 -3.24 16.90 -28.24
C ILE A 77 -3.87 16.34 -29.52
N THR A 78 -4.26 15.06 -29.52
CA THR A 78 -4.88 14.41 -30.68
C THR A 78 -6.22 15.04 -31.05
N THR A 79 -7.04 15.37 -30.05
CA THR A 79 -8.32 16.07 -30.27
C THR A 79 -8.09 17.45 -30.85
N HIS A 80 -7.14 18.23 -30.31
CA HIS A 80 -6.79 19.54 -30.86
C HIS A 80 -6.27 19.46 -32.30
N LEU A 81 -5.51 18.42 -32.64
CA LEU A 81 -4.95 18.23 -33.99
C LEU A 81 -6.01 17.75 -35.00
N MET A 82 -7.05 17.05 -34.54
CA MET A 82 -8.18 16.59 -35.36
C MET A 82 -9.26 17.67 -35.54
N GLU A 83 -9.32 18.66 -34.66
CA GLU A 83 -10.24 19.79 -34.72
C GLU A 83 -9.68 20.99 -35.51
N ASP A 84 -8.47 20.89 -36.05
CA ASP A 84 -7.82 21.95 -36.84
C ASP A 84 -8.23 21.87 -38.33
N PRO A 85 -9.10 22.76 -38.84
CA PRO A 85 -9.67 22.67 -40.19
C PRO A 85 -8.69 23.07 -41.33
N GLU A 86 -7.47 23.50 -41.01
CA GLU A 86 -6.45 23.93 -42.00
C GLU A 86 -5.62 22.75 -42.57
N LEU A 87 -5.93 21.50 -42.21
CA LEU A 87 -5.24 20.29 -42.71
C LEU A 87 -6.18 19.24 -43.31
N SER A 88 -7.29 19.66 -43.93
CA SER A 88 -7.96 18.83 -44.94
C SER A 88 -7.29 19.02 -46.31
N PRO A 89 -6.84 17.95 -47.00
CA PRO A 89 -6.29 18.03 -48.35
C PRO A 89 -7.35 18.42 -49.40
#